data_AF-A0A7J8TF43-F1
#
_entry.id   AF-A0A7J8TF43-F1
#
_cell.length_a   1.000
_cell.length_b   1.000
_cell.length_c   1.000
_cell.angle_alpha   90.00
_cell.angle_beta   90.00
_cell.angle_gamma   90.00
#
_symmetry.space_group_name_H-M   'P 1'
#
loop_
_entity.id
_entity.type
_entity.pdbx_description
1 polymer ?
#
loop_
_entity_poly.entity_id
_entity_poly.type
_entity_poly.pdbx_seq_one_letter_code
_entity_poly.pdbx_strand_id
1 'polypeptide(L)' 'MAIHVPSALEAQAEACLLMFSHLNLLYLAIRDPTFVPTQDMLIGLYVL' A
#
# COMPACT_ATOMS: atom_id res chain seq x y z
N MET A 1 -9.27 12.40 -0.20
CA MET A 1 -9.15 11.16 0.58
C MET A 1 -10.07 11.27 1.77
N ALA A 2 -11.03 10.36 1.91
CA ALA A 2 -11.86 10.28 3.12
C ALA A 2 -11.16 9.38 4.13
N ILE A 3 -11.26 9.72 5.42
CA ILE A 3 -10.68 8.94 6.51
C ILE A 3 -11.82 8.22 7.21
N HIS A 4 -11.76 6.89 7.23
CA HIS A 4 -12.73 6.04 7.92
C HIS A 4 -12.04 5.37 9.11
N VAL A 5 -12.73 5.35 10.26
CA VAL A 5 -12.26 4.68 11.48
C VAL A 5 -13.17 3.46 11.72
N PRO A 6 -12.66 2.22 11.59
CA PRO A 6 -13.44 1.03 11.88
C PRO A 6 -13.69 0.93 13.39
N SER A 7 -14.95 0.78 13.79
CA SER A 7 -15.37 0.77 15.21
C SER A 7 -15.55 -0.64 15.81
N ALA A 8 -15.83 -1.64 14.97
CA ALA A 8 -15.94 -3.03 15.40
C ALA A 8 -14.55 -3.69 15.47
N LEU A 9 -14.35 -4.60 16.44
CA LEU A 9 -13.08 -5.29 16.63
C LEU A 9 -12.72 -6.16 15.41
N GLU A 10 -13.74 -6.76 14.77
CA GLU A 10 -13.61 -7.50 13.51
C GLU A 10 -13.18 -6.58 12.36
N ALA A 11 -13.83 -5.42 12.22
CA ALA A 11 -13.48 -4.45 11.18
C ALA A 11 -12.07 -3.86 11.38
N GLN A 12 -11.61 -3.73 12.62
CA GLN A 12 -10.24 -3.33 12.93
C GLN A 12 -9.23 -4.44 12.57
N ALA A 13 -9.57 -5.70 12.85
CA ALA A 13 -8.74 -6.84 12.45
C ALA A 13 -8.64 -6.95 10.92
N GLU A 14 -9.74 -6.79 10.19
CA GLU A 14 -9.76 -6.78 8.73
C GLU A 14 -8.97 -5.59 8.15
N ALA A 15 -9.13 -4.40 8.71
CA ALA A 15 -8.36 -3.23 8.27
C ALA A 15 -6.85 -3.44 8.45
N CYS A 16 -6.43 -4.10 9.54
CA CYS A 16 -5.03 -4.35 9.84
C CYS A 16 -4.45 -5.53 9.04
N LEU A 17 -5.23 -6.60 8.84
CA LEU A 17 -4.75 -7.83 8.20
C LEU A 17 -4.93 -7.83 6.67
N LEU A 18 -6.01 -7.22 6.16
CA LEU A 18 -6.36 -7.30 4.75
C LEU A 18 -6.19 -5.97 4.03
N MET A 19 -6.40 -4.84 4.70
CA MET A 19 -6.38 -3.52 4.05
C MET A 19 -5.10 -2.73 4.31
N PHE A 20 -4.19 -3.23 5.14
CA PHE A 20 -2.95 -2.54 5.44
C PHE A 20 -2.03 -2.51 4.20
N SER A 21 -1.50 -1.34 3.86
CA SER A 21 -0.75 -1.13 2.62
C SER A 21 0.52 -1.98 2.53
N HIS A 22 1.16 -2.26 3.66
CA HIS A 22 2.36 -3.11 3.73
C HIS A 22 2.05 -4.58 3.40
N LEU A 23 0.80 -5.02 3.56
CA LEU A 23 0.36 -6.37 3.18
C LEU A 23 -0.12 -6.43 1.73
N ASN A 24 -0.35 -5.27 1.09
CA ASN A 24 -0.85 -5.12 -0.28
C ASN A 24 0.22 -4.53 -1.23
N LEU A 25 1.41 -5.14 -1.26
CA LEU A 25 2.54 -4.69 -2.08
C LEU A 25 2.48 -5.13 -3.55
N LEU A 26 1.54 -5.99 -3.91
CA LEU A 26 1.32 -6.47 -5.27
C LEU A 26 -0.02 -5.95 -5.78
N TYR A 27 -0.10 -5.67 -7.08
CA TYR A 27 -1.37 -5.35 -7.72
C TYR A 27 -2.24 -6.62 -7.77
N LEU A 28 -3.51 -6.50 -7.38
CA LEU A 28 -4.39 -7.64 -7.16
C LEU A 28 -4.66 -8.44 -8.45
N ALA A 29 -4.67 -7.78 -9.62
CA ALA A 29 -5.04 -8.40 -10.89
C ALA A 29 -3.86 -8.94 -11.71
N ILE A 30 -2.68 -8.34 -11.54
CA ILE A 30 -1.44 -8.68 -12.25
C ILE A 30 -0.41 -8.56 -11.15
N ARG A 31 0.26 -9.65 -10.72
CA ARG A 31 1.13 -9.68 -9.52
C ARG A 31 2.41 -8.83 -9.62
N ASP A 32 2.34 -7.70 -10.30
CA ASP A 32 3.37 -6.69 -10.37
C ASP A 32 3.40 -5.87 -9.07
N PRO A 33 4.58 -5.43 -8.64
CA PRO A 33 4.73 -4.64 -7.43
C PRO A 33 4.06 -3.27 -7.58
N THR A 34 3.16 -2.92 -6.65
CA THR A 34 2.59 -1.56 -6.54
C THR A 34 3.58 -0.59 -5.90
N PHE A 35 4.51 -1.10 -5.09
CA PHE A 35 5.56 -0.30 -4.44
C PHE A 35 6.86 -0.35 -5.26
N VAL A 36 6.91 0.41 -6.35
CA VAL A 36 8.13 0.66 -7.13
C VAL A 36 8.55 2.12 -7.01
N PRO A 37 9.86 2.44 -7.01
CA PRO A 37 10.31 3.83 -7.02
C PRO A 37 9.73 4.55 -8.24
N THR A 38 9.15 5.74 -8.03
CA THR A 38 8.58 6.57 -9.11
C THR A 38 9.15 7.98 -9.10
N GLN A 39 9.17 8.63 -10.28
CA GLN A 39 9.50 10.04 -10.46
C GLN A 39 10.84 10.43 -9.79
N ASP A 40 10.79 11.27 -8.77
CA ASP A 40 11.95 11.83 -8.10
C ASP A 40 12.85 10.75 -7.47
N MET A 41 12.28 9.63 -7.04
CA MET A 41 13.07 8.51 -6.52
C MET A 41 13.92 7.85 -7.61
N LEU A 42 13.41 7.77 -8.85
CA LEU A 42 14.17 7.25 -9.98
C LEU A 42 15.26 8.22 -10.43
N ILE A 43 14.97 9.52 -10.41
CA ILE A 43 15.97 10.56 -10.70
C ILE A 43 17.10 10.50 -9.66
N GLY A 44 16.75 10.38 -8.38
CA GLY A 44 17.72 10.22 -7.29
C GLY A 44 18.59 8.97 -7.46
N LEU A 45 18.00 7.82 -7.79
CA LEU A 45 18.75 6.58 -8.05
C LEU A 45 19.63 6.63 -9.30
N TYR A 46 19.26 7.43 -10.31
CA TYR A 46 20.03 7.55 -11.56
C TYR A 46 21.22 8.51 -11.44
N VAL A 47 21.12 9.50 -10.55
CA VAL A 47 22.13 10.55 -10.38
C VAL A 47 23.16 10.21 -9.29
N LEU A 48 22.81 9.34 -8.34
CA LEU A 48 23.73 8.77 -7.33
C LEU A 48 24.69 7.74 -7.94
#